data_AF-A0A6F8PRW3-F1
#
_entry.id   AF-A0A6F8PRW3-F1
#
_cell.length_a   1.000
_cell.length_b   1.000
_cell.length_c   1.000
_cell.angle_alpha   90.00
_cell.angle_beta   90.00
_cell.angle_gamma   90.00
#
_symmetry.space_group_name_H-M   'P 1'
#
loop_
_entity.id
_entity.type
_entity.pdbx_description
1 polymer ?
#
loop_
_entity_poly.entity_id
_entity_poly.type
_entity_poly.pdbx_seq_one_letter_code
_entity_poly.pdbx_strand_id
1 'polypeptide(L)'
;MTDSTSFSQLNLRPELLGALEALNFTTMTPIQAQSVPSILRSEDVIAQAKTGSGKTAAFGLGLLQHLNARWLSTQALVLCPTRELAEQVATEIRKLASQIDNVKLLTLCGGTPFKPQATSLEYGAHIIVGTPGRVEDHVKRGTLLLDELNILVLDEADRMLEMGFEESLETIIGQMPEARQTLLFSATFPESIQKLAAHILTNPTHVKVESVHNDNAIRQHFYDVANDEERQQAVKLLLMAHQTTSAVVFCNTKREVQELTSNLQAQGFSAVALHGDLEQRDRDQTLIQFANQSATVLVATDVAARGLDIASVEVVINYHLAHDPEVHIHRIGRTGRAGKSGFACSLISDKQSYKVAQLEEILGIQITTEALPDKSVLLQRPSKAPMVTLLIDDGKKSKIRPGDILGALTGDGGLSGEDIGKIKIAARHSYVAVNKKISQQALNQLNNGKLKGRNTRARFLS
;
A
#
# COMPACT_ATOMS: atom_id res chain seq x y z
N MET A 1 -2.92 1.24 37.47
CA MET A 1 -3.48 2.12 36.43
C MET A 1 -3.96 1.20 35.32
N THR A 2 -5.27 1.05 35.14
CA THR A 2 -5.84 0.27 34.05
C THR A 2 -5.56 0.98 32.75
N ASP A 3 -4.82 0.34 31.85
CA ASP A 3 -4.40 0.91 30.57
C ASP A 3 -5.65 1.06 29.68
N SER A 4 -6.31 2.22 29.70
CA SER A 4 -7.64 2.49 29.10
C SER A 4 -7.70 2.32 27.56
N THR A 5 -6.57 1.96 26.96
CA THR A 5 -6.38 1.77 25.52
C THR A 5 -6.10 0.31 25.15
N SER A 6 -6.08 -0.63 26.10
CA SER A 6 -5.85 -2.04 25.81
C SER A 6 -7.01 -2.67 25.03
N PHE A 7 -6.71 -3.47 24.01
CA PHE A 7 -7.73 -4.25 23.28
C PHE A 7 -8.50 -5.22 24.19
N SER A 8 -7.88 -5.71 25.26
CA SER A 8 -8.49 -6.63 26.22
C SER A 8 -9.66 -6.04 27.02
N GLN A 9 -9.85 -4.71 26.96
CA GLN A 9 -11.00 -4.04 27.59
C GLN A 9 -12.24 -4.03 26.70
N LEU A 10 -12.09 -4.37 25.42
CA LEU A 10 -13.21 -4.46 24.50
C LEU A 10 -13.90 -5.81 24.63
N ASN A 11 -15.23 -5.82 24.48
CA ASN A 11 -16.02 -7.04 24.46
C ASN A 11 -15.94 -7.75 23.09
N LEU A 12 -14.73 -8.17 22.71
CA LEU A 12 -14.45 -8.90 21.48
C LEU A 12 -14.65 -10.40 21.68
N ARG A 13 -15.00 -11.11 20.60
CA ARG A 13 -15.03 -12.57 20.63
C ARG A 13 -13.64 -13.15 20.97
N PRO A 14 -13.54 -14.29 21.69
CA PRO A 14 -12.26 -14.89 22.06
C PRO A 14 -11.31 -15.13 20.89
N GLU A 15 -11.83 -15.50 19.73
CA GLU A 15 -11.06 -15.74 18.51
C GLU A 15 -10.35 -14.46 18.04
N LEU A 16 -11.02 -13.30 18.15
CA LEU A 16 -10.44 -12.01 17.77
C LEU A 16 -9.36 -11.56 18.77
N LEU A 17 -9.57 -11.79 20.06
CA LEU A 17 -8.57 -11.51 21.09
C LEU A 17 -7.30 -12.38 20.86
N GLY A 18 -7.48 -13.67 20.58
CA GLY A 18 -6.36 -14.57 20.25
C GLY A 18 -5.63 -14.17 18.97
N ALA A 19 -6.34 -13.70 17.95
CA ALA A 19 -5.72 -13.17 16.73
C ALA A 19 -4.92 -11.88 17.00
N LEU A 20 -5.44 -10.96 17.82
CA LEU A 20 -4.74 -9.74 18.22
C LEU A 20 -3.46 -10.05 19.01
N GLU A 21 -3.52 -11.01 19.94
CA GLU A 21 -2.35 -11.46 20.70
C GLU A 21 -1.28 -12.07 19.78
N ALA A 22 -1.67 -12.94 18.84
CA ALA A 22 -0.75 -13.52 17.86
C ALA A 22 -0.10 -12.48 16.93
N LEU A 23 -0.79 -11.35 16.71
CA LEU A 23 -0.28 -10.20 15.94
C LEU A 23 0.51 -9.21 16.79
N ASN A 24 0.64 -9.44 18.10
CA ASN A 24 1.23 -8.55 19.09
C ASN A 24 0.55 -7.17 19.16
N PHE A 25 -0.77 -7.11 18.96
CA PHE A 25 -1.57 -5.90 19.11
C PHE A 25 -2.05 -5.80 20.55
N THR A 26 -1.26 -5.12 21.39
CA THR A 26 -1.55 -4.96 22.82
C THR A 26 -2.38 -3.71 23.11
N THR A 27 -2.01 -2.57 22.53
CA THR A 27 -2.66 -1.27 22.75
C THR A 27 -3.27 -0.72 21.48
N MET A 28 -4.45 -0.11 21.62
CA MET A 28 -5.15 0.59 20.54
C MET A 28 -4.45 1.89 20.20
N THR A 29 -4.35 2.19 18.89
CA THR A 29 -4.01 3.52 18.42
C THR A 29 -5.12 4.53 18.77
N PRO A 30 -4.87 5.84 18.76
CA PRO A 30 -5.90 6.83 19.09
C PRO A 30 -7.17 6.72 18.25
N ILE A 31 -7.04 6.43 16.94
CA ILE A 31 -8.19 6.23 16.06
C ILE A 31 -8.95 4.96 16.42
N GLN A 32 -8.26 3.88 16.81
CA GLN A 32 -8.90 2.63 17.23
C GLN A 32 -9.64 2.82 18.56
N ALA A 33 -9.01 3.44 19.55
CA ALA A 33 -9.62 3.68 20.86
C ALA A 33 -10.90 4.53 20.77
N GLN A 34 -10.95 5.48 19.84
CA GLN A 34 -12.11 6.35 19.63
C GLN A 34 -13.19 5.75 18.71
N SER A 35 -12.82 4.90 17.75
CA SER A 35 -13.78 4.35 16.76
C SER A 35 -14.27 2.95 17.11
N VAL A 36 -13.42 2.04 17.58
CA VAL A 36 -13.75 0.63 17.78
C VAL A 36 -14.94 0.43 18.73
N PRO A 37 -15.06 1.12 19.87
CA PRO A 37 -16.22 0.96 20.75
C PRO A 37 -17.56 1.24 20.05
N SER A 38 -17.65 2.31 19.25
CA SER A 38 -18.84 2.64 18.45
C SER A 38 -19.09 1.61 17.35
N ILE A 39 -18.04 1.21 16.64
CA ILE A 39 -18.12 0.18 15.61
C ILE A 39 -18.69 -1.13 16.18
N LEU A 40 -18.22 -1.56 17.37
CA LEU A 40 -18.70 -2.79 18.02
C LEU A 40 -20.16 -2.70 18.48
N ARG A 41 -20.66 -1.49 18.78
CA ARG A 41 -22.09 -1.24 19.07
C ARG A 41 -22.97 -1.17 17.83
N SER A 42 -22.41 -1.42 16.64
CA SER A 42 -23.10 -1.35 15.35
C SER A 42 -23.57 0.08 15.00
N GLU A 43 -22.91 1.10 15.55
CA GLU A 43 -23.16 2.51 15.20
C GLU A 43 -22.44 2.85 13.89
N ASP A 44 -23.03 3.72 13.08
CA ASP A 44 -22.35 4.32 11.94
C ASP A 44 -21.19 5.20 12.42
N VAL A 45 -20.09 5.21 11.67
CA VAL A 45 -18.89 5.96 12.05
C VAL A 45 -18.31 6.70 10.86
N ILE A 46 -18.01 7.98 11.07
CA ILE A 46 -17.13 8.76 10.22
C ILE A 46 -15.79 8.86 10.95
N ALA A 47 -14.74 8.35 10.33
CA ALA A 47 -13.40 8.34 10.90
C ALA A 47 -12.44 9.12 10.00
N GLN A 48 -12.07 10.32 10.43
CA GLN A 48 -11.10 11.18 9.75
C GLN A 48 -9.70 10.95 10.33
N ALA A 49 -8.85 10.23 9.59
CA ALA A 49 -7.47 9.96 9.98
C ALA A 49 -6.57 9.59 8.79
N LYS A 50 -5.27 9.92 8.91
CA LYS A 50 -4.23 9.63 7.89
C LYS A 50 -4.05 8.11 7.68
N THR A 51 -3.50 7.74 6.52
CA THR A 51 -3.11 6.35 6.21
C THR A 51 -2.11 5.81 7.23
N GLY A 52 -2.21 4.53 7.59
CA GLY A 52 -1.30 3.91 8.57
C GLY A 52 -1.62 4.20 10.04
N SER A 53 -2.74 4.87 10.34
CA SER A 53 -3.20 5.14 11.71
C SER A 53 -3.84 3.93 12.40
N GLY A 54 -4.03 2.81 11.69
CA GLY A 54 -4.67 1.59 12.22
C GLY A 54 -6.16 1.44 11.90
N LYS A 55 -6.70 2.23 10.96
CA LYS A 55 -8.10 2.17 10.49
C LYS A 55 -8.56 0.78 10.07
N THR A 56 -7.72 0.07 9.31
CA THR A 56 -8.02 -1.28 8.80
C THR A 56 -8.29 -2.28 9.92
N ALA A 57 -7.54 -2.22 11.02
CA ALA A 57 -7.82 -3.06 12.17
C ALA A 57 -9.11 -2.63 12.89
N ALA A 58 -9.42 -1.34 12.94
CA ALA A 58 -10.64 -0.85 13.59
C ALA A 58 -11.91 -1.39 12.92
N PHE A 59 -12.06 -1.19 11.60
CA PHE A 59 -13.23 -1.72 10.90
C PHE A 59 -13.16 -3.24 10.70
N GLY A 60 -11.95 -3.81 10.56
CA GLY A 60 -11.76 -5.26 10.45
C GLY A 60 -12.26 -6.01 11.68
N LEU A 61 -12.00 -5.48 12.88
CA LEU A 61 -12.54 -6.03 14.13
C LEU A 61 -14.07 -5.93 14.19
N GLY A 62 -14.63 -4.78 13.83
CA GLY A 62 -16.08 -4.58 13.76
C GLY A 62 -16.79 -5.56 12.83
N LEU A 63 -16.27 -5.66 11.61
CA LEU A 63 -16.79 -6.55 10.58
C LEU A 63 -16.74 -8.00 11.05
N LEU A 64 -15.60 -8.44 11.58
CA LEU A 64 -15.43 -9.82 12.00
C LEU A 64 -16.25 -10.14 13.25
N GLN A 65 -16.41 -9.21 14.19
CA GLN A 65 -17.19 -9.40 15.43
C GLN A 65 -18.61 -9.89 15.12
N HIS A 66 -19.25 -9.29 14.12
CA HIS A 66 -20.64 -9.56 13.73
C HIS A 66 -20.77 -10.60 12.61
N LEU A 67 -19.65 -11.11 12.08
CA LEU A 67 -19.66 -12.10 11.01
C LEU A 67 -20.16 -13.46 11.50
N ASN A 68 -21.11 -14.03 10.76
CA ASN A 68 -21.58 -15.41 10.93
C ASN A 68 -21.04 -16.32 9.82
N ALA A 69 -19.94 -17.03 10.09
CA ALA A 69 -19.28 -17.93 9.12
C ALA A 69 -20.11 -19.18 8.75
N ARG A 70 -21.24 -19.44 9.43
CA ARG A 70 -22.16 -20.54 9.07
C ARG A 70 -23.13 -20.15 7.96
N TRP A 71 -23.34 -18.85 7.76
CA TRP A 71 -24.27 -18.32 6.77
C TRP A 71 -23.48 -17.84 5.55
N LEU A 72 -23.44 -18.68 4.50
CA LEU A 72 -22.63 -18.42 3.31
C LEU A 72 -23.33 -17.42 2.38
N SER A 73 -23.37 -16.16 2.80
CA SER A 73 -23.80 -14.99 2.02
C SER A 73 -22.80 -13.84 2.20
N THR A 74 -22.81 -12.85 1.30
CA THR A 74 -22.00 -11.65 1.47
C THR A 74 -22.63 -10.77 2.54
N GLN A 75 -22.00 -10.78 3.72
CA GLN A 75 -22.45 -10.05 4.91
C GLN A 75 -21.76 -8.69 5.05
N ALA A 76 -20.59 -8.51 4.41
CA ALA A 76 -19.84 -7.27 4.47
C ALA A 76 -19.11 -6.95 3.17
N LEU A 77 -19.09 -5.66 2.83
CA LEU A 77 -18.36 -5.10 1.70
C LEU A 77 -17.43 -3.99 2.17
N VAL A 78 -16.17 -4.08 1.74
CA VAL A 78 -15.19 -3.01 1.88
C VAL A 78 -14.82 -2.48 0.50
N LEU A 79 -15.11 -1.21 0.25
CA LEU A 79 -14.74 -0.51 -0.97
C LEU A 79 -13.46 0.30 -0.76
N CYS A 80 -12.51 0.13 -1.67
CA CYS A 80 -11.23 0.82 -1.66
C CYS A 80 -10.98 1.48 -3.04
N PRO A 81 -10.32 2.64 -3.11
CA PRO A 81 -10.05 3.33 -4.39
C PRO A 81 -9.15 2.55 -5.34
N THR A 82 -8.21 1.74 -4.83
CA THR A 82 -7.23 1.03 -5.64
C THR A 82 -7.21 -0.46 -5.37
N ARG A 83 -6.73 -1.22 -6.35
CA ARG A 83 -6.56 -2.67 -6.24
C ARG A 83 -5.55 -3.04 -5.16
N GLU A 84 -4.47 -2.29 -5.08
CA GLU A 84 -3.40 -2.54 -4.13
C GLU A 84 -3.86 -2.31 -2.70
N LEU A 85 -4.66 -1.27 -2.45
CA LEU A 85 -5.30 -1.05 -1.15
C LEU A 85 -6.29 -2.15 -0.81
N ALA A 86 -7.13 -2.57 -1.77
CA ALA A 86 -8.04 -3.69 -1.57
C ALA A 86 -7.30 -4.99 -1.21
N GLU A 87 -6.16 -5.29 -1.84
CA GLU A 87 -5.34 -6.46 -1.52
C GLU A 87 -4.70 -6.37 -0.11
N GLN A 88 -4.27 -5.18 0.30
CA GLN A 88 -3.76 -4.93 1.65
C GLN A 88 -4.84 -5.13 2.71
N VAL A 89 -5.99 -4.46 2.54
CA VAL A 89 -7.14 -4.58 3.44
C VAL A 89 -7.58 -6.04 3.55
N ALA A 90 -7.69 -6.75 2.43
CA ALA A 90 -7.99 -8.17 2.42
C ALA A 90 -6.94 -9.03 3.13
N THR A 91 -5.67 -8.65 3.10
CA THR A 91 -4.60 -9.36 3.82
C THR A 91 -4.70 -9.13 5.32
N GLU A 92 -4.92 -7.89 5.75
CA GLU A 92 -5.08 -7.56 7.16
C GLU A 92 -6.34 -8.18 7.77
N ILE A 93 -7.48 -8.13 7.07
CA ILE A 93 -8.71 -8.81 7.53
C ILE A 93 -8.47 -10.32 7.67
N ARG A 94 -7.73 -10.96 6.74
CA ARG A 94 -7.40 -12.39 6.86
C ARG A 94 -6.52 -12.71 8.07
N LYS A 95 -5.60 -11.82 8.44
CA LYS A 95 -4.79 -11.98 9.66
C LYS A 95 -5.66 -11.91 10.91
N LEU A 96 -6.56 -10.92 10.99
CA LEU A 96 -7.51 -10.79 12.09
C LEU A 96 -8.49 -11.96 12.15
N ALA A 97 -8.88 -12.51 11.00
CA ALA A 97 -9.75 -13.66 10.90
C ALA A 97 -9.05 -15.02 11.10
N SER A 98 -7.75 -15.04 11.39
CA SER A 98 -6.93 -16.26 11.40
C SER A 98 -7.39 -17.34 12.38
N GLN A 99 -8.10 -16.94 13.45
CA GLN A 99 -8.65 -17.84 14.46
C GLN A 99 -10.16 -18.09 14.28
N ILE A 100 -10.79 -17.54 13.24
CA ILE A 100 -12.21 -17.77 12.94
C ILE A 100 -12.30 -18.79 11.81
N ASP A 101 -12.90 -19.94 12.12
CA ASP A 101 -13.04 -21.01 11.14
C ASP A 101 -13.97 -20.63 9.99
N ASN A 102 -13.64 -21.14 8.79
CA ASN A 102 -14.47 -21.10 7.60
C ASN A 102 -14.83 -19.70 7.06
N VAL A 103 -14.07 -18.66 7.44
CA VAL A 103 -14.22 -17.33 6.82
C VAL A 103 -13.76 -17.36 5.36
N LYS A 104 -14.61 -16.83 4.48
CA LYS A 104 -14.34 -16.73 3.04
C LYS A 104 -14.32 -15.27 2.64
N LEU A 105 -13.13 -14.80 2.27
CA LEU A 105 -12.89 -13.42 1.82
C LEU A 105 -12.38 -13.42 0.38
N LEU A 106 -13.11 -12.73 -0.50
CA LEU A 106 -12.72 -12.52 -1.89
C LEU A 106 -12.37 -11.06 -2.16
N THR A 107 -11.42 -10.87 -3.08
CA THR A 107 -11.02 -9.56 -3.58
C THR A 107 -11.57 -9.35 -4.98
N LEU A 108 -12.35 -8.28 -5.19
CA LEU A 108 -12.94 -7.95 -6.49
C LEU A 108 -12.32 -6.66 -7.04
N CYS A 109 -11.36 -6.79 -7.95
CA CYS A 109 -10.59 -5.65 -8.45
C CYS A 109 -10.48 -5.67 -9.98
N GLY A 110 -10.41 -4.46 -10.56
CA GLY A 110 -10.07 -4.25 -11.97
C GLY A 110 -8.68 -4.80 -12.32
N GLY A 111 -8.35 -4.81 -13.62
CA GLY A 111 -7.05 -5.29 -14.12
C GLY A 111 -6.83 -6.81 -14.04
N THR A 112 -7.78 -7.57 -13.48
CA THR A 112 -7.80 -9.03 -13.57
C THR A 112 -9.04 -9.51 -14.35
N PRO A 113 -8.96 -10.66 -15.05
CA PRO A 113 -10.09 -11.18 -15.81
C PRO A 113 -11.34 -11.36 -14.94
N PHE A 114 -12.51 -11.05 -15.48
CA PHE A 114 -13.80 -11.14 -14.77
C PHE A 114 -14.19 -12.58 -14.42
N LYS A 115 -14.06 -13.50 -15.38
CA LYS A 115 -14.56 -14.88 -15.27
C LYS A 115 -14.04 -15.63 -14.03
N PRO A 116 -12.74 -15.61 -13.69
CA PRO A 116 -12.26 -16.25 -12.46
C PRO A 116 -12.90 -15.70 -11.18
N GLN A 117 -13.18 -14.39 -11.12
CA GLN A 117 -13.82 -13.76 -9.97
C GLN A 117 -15.29 -14.21 -9.86
N ALA A 118 -16.02 -14.22 -10.98
CA ALA A 118 -17.38 -14.75 -11.06
C ALA A 118 -17.44 -16.22 -10.62
N THR A 119 -16.55 -17.07 -11.14
CA THR A 119 -16.45 -18.47 -10.71
C THR A 119 -16.11 -18.61 -9.22
N SER A 120 -15.36 -17.66 -8.64
CA SER A 120 -15.05 -17.70 -7.20
C SER A 120 -16.28 -17.33 -6.36
N LEU A 121 -17.11 -16.39 -6.85
CA LEU A 121 -18.37 -15.99 -6.23
C LEU A 121 -19.42 -17.11 -6.26
N GLU A 122 -19.41 -18.00 -7.26
CA GLU A 122 -20.27 -19.20 -7.30
C GLU A 122 -20.08 -20.12 -6.07
N TYR A 123 -18.90 -20.09 -5.44
CA TYR A 123 -18.62 -20.83 -4.19
C TYR A 123 -18.95 -20.05 -2.91
N GLY A 124 -19.53 -18.86 -3.05
CA GLY A 124 -19.90 -17.95 -1.97
C GLY A 124 -18.73 -17.25 -1.28
N ALA A 125 -19.01 -16.09 -0.69
CA ALA A 125 -18.07 -15.32 0.11
C ALA A 125 -18.82 -14.58 1.22
N HIS A 126 -18.20 -14.56 2.41
CA HIS A 126 -18.71 -13.83 3.58
C HIS A 126 -18.36 -12.34 3.50
N ILE A 127 -17.17 -12.06 2.98
CA ILE A 127 -16.56 -10.73 2.94
C ILE A 127 -16.08 -10.47 1.52
N ILE A 128 -16.45 -9.32 0.98
CA ILE A 128 -15.91 -8.80 -0.26
C ILE A 128 -15.07 -7.57 0.05
N VAL A 129 -13.86 -7.51 -0.52
CA VAL A 129 -13.02 -6.30 -0.55
C VAL A 129 -12.77 -5.94 -2.00
N GLY A 130 -13.03 -4.72 -2.46
CA GLY A 130 -12.93 -4.45 -3.88
C GLY A 130 -12.90 -2.98 -4.29
N THR A 131 -12.60 -2.76 -5.57
CA THR A 131 -12.66 -1.43 -6.19
C THR A 131 -14.07 -1.17 -6.73
N PRO A 132 -14.64 0.05 -6.58
CA PRO A 132 -16.02 0.36 -6.97
C PRO A 132 -16.39 -0.16 -8.36
N GLY A 133 -15.68 0.20 -9.42
CA GLY A 133 -16.04 -0.21 -10.78
C GLY A 133 -16.13 -1.74 -11.01
N ARG A 134 -15.26 -2.54 -10.36
CA ARG A 134 -15.34 -4.02 -10.50
C ARG A 134 -16.46 -4.61 -9.64
N VAL A 135 -16.71 -4.05 -8.46
CA VAL A 135 -17.83 -4.49 -7.62
C VAL A 135 -19.15 -4.19 -8.34
N GLU A 136 -19.28 -2.98 -8.89
CA GLU A 136 -20.42 -2.55 -9.70
C GLU A 136 -20.66 -3.49 -10.88
N ASP A 137 -19.62 -3.86 -11.65
CA ASP A 137 -19.70 -4.84 -12.74
C ASP A 137 -20.32 -6.17 -12.28
N HIS A 138 -19.91 -6.67 -11.10
CA HIS A 138 -20.39 -7.93 -10.56
C HIS A 138 -21.85 -7.85 -10.10
N VAL A 139 -22.24 -6.73 -9.50
CA VAL A 139 -23.61 -6.43 -9.05
C VAL A 139 -24.54 -6.28 -10.26
N LYS A 140 -24.19 -5.44 -11.24
CA LYS A 140 -24.97 -5.24 -12.49
C LYS A 140 -25.22 -6.54 -13.27
N ARG A 141 -24.29 -7.49 -13.19
CA ARG A 141 -24.39 -8.80 -13.87
C ARG A 141 -25.04 -9.89 -13.01
N GLY A 142 -25.46 -9.59 -11.78
CA GLY A 142 -26.09 -10.55 -10.87
C GLY A 142 -25.15 -11.65 -10.36
N THR A 143 -23.83 -11.46 -10.49
CA THR A 143 -22.84 -12.43 -10.00
C THR A 143 -22.45 -12.20 -8.54
N LEU A 144 -22.73 -11.00 -8.02
CA LEU A 144 -22.62 -10.65 -6.61
C LEU A 144 -23.99 -10.14 -6.16
N LEU A 145 -24.55 -10.77 -5.13
CA LEU A 145 -25.79 -10.38 -4.48
C LEU A 145 -25.45 -9.74 -3.14
N LEU A 146 -26.12 -8.63 -2.83
CA LEU A 146 -25.84 -7.81 -1.63
C LEU A 146 -27.04 -7.72 -0.68
N ASP A 147 -28.09 -8.51 -0.91
CA ASP A 147 -29.35 -8.48 -0.16
C ASP A 147 -29.18 -8.79 1.34
N GLU A 148 -28.10 -9.49 1.70
CA GLU A 148 -27.79 -9.96 3.05
C GLU A 148 -26.66 -9.15 3.71
N LEU A 149 -26.33 -7.98 3.14
CA LEU A 149 -25.22 -7.16 3.57
C LEU A 149 -25.58 -6.36 4.82
N ASN A 150 -24.83 -6.57 5.90
CA ASN A 150 -25.02 -5.93 7.19
C ASN A 150 -24.04 -4.78 7.43
N ILE A 151 -22.88 -4.78 6.75
CA ILE A 151 -21.81 -3.80 6.98
C ILE A 151 -21.23 -3.32 5.64
N LEU A 152 -21.27 -2.01 5.42
CA LEU A 152 -20.56 -1.32 4.34
C LEU A 152 -19.38 -0.52 4.91
N VAL A 153 -18.20 -0.67 4.32
CA VAL A 153 -17.03 0.14 4.65
C VAL A 153 -16.56 0.88 3.40
N LEU A 154 -16.39 2.19 3.50
CA LEU A 154 -15.70 3.02 2.51
C LEU A 154 -14.33 3.42 3.07
N ASP A 155 -13.25 2.86 2.54
CA ASP A 155 -11.87 3.22 2.94
C ASP A 155 -11.24 4.14 1.90
N GLU A 156 -10.66 5.25 2.36
CA GLU A 156 -10.20 6.36 1.51
C GLU A 156 -11.33 6.90 0.60
N ALA A 157 -12.45 7.27 1.21
CA ALA A 157 -13.64 7.75 0.50
C ALA A 157 -13.39 9.02 -0.32
N ASP A 158 -12.60 9.96 0.19
CA ASP A 158 -12.10 11.15 -0.52
C ASP A 158 -11.47 10.77 -1.87
N ARG A 159 -10.58 9.77 -1.85
CA ARG A 159 -9.90 9.27 -3.05
C ARG A 159 -10.84 8.62 -4.04
N MET A 160 -11.88 7.92 -3.57
CA MET A 160 -12.85 7.31 -4.48
C MET A 160 -13.59 8.37 -5.30
N LEU A 161 -13.96 9.50 -4.67
CA LEU A 161 -14.60 10.61 -5.38
C LEU A 161 -13.64 11.34 -6.33
N GLU A 162 -12.40 11.61 -5.88
CA GLU A 162 -11.38 12.18 -6.78
C GLU A 162 -11.13 11.33 -8.05
N MET A 163 -11.33 10.02 -7.96
CA MET A 163 -11.17 9.07 -9.07
C MET A 163 -12.42 8.94 -9.95
N GLY A 164 -13.51 9.64 -9.64
CA GLY A 164 -14.74 9.62 -10.43
C GLY A 164 -15.63 8.40 -10.17
N PHE A 165 -15.56 7.79 -8.97
CA PHE A 165 -16.36 6.61 -8.63
C PHE A 165 -17.74 6.92 -8.04
N GLU A 166 -18.20 8.16 -8.05
CA GLU A 166 -19.49 8.60 -7.49
C GLU A 166 -20.65 7.73 -8.02
N GLU A 167 -20.79 7.63 -9.34
CA GLU A 167 -21.88 6.87 -9.98
C GLU A 167 -21.81 5.36 -9.65
N SER A 168 -20.59 4.83 -9.59
CA SER A 168 -20.35 3.44 -9.18
C SER A 168 -20.80 3.20 -7.73
N LEU A 169 -20.48 4.13 -6.81
CA LEU A 169 -20.88 4.05 -5.41
C LEU A 169 -22.40 4.11 -5.27
N GLU A 170 -23.06 5.06 -5.95
CA GLU A 170 -24.52 5.17 -5.94
C GLU A 170 -25.19 3.87 -6.45
N THR A 171 -24.69 3.32 -7.55
CA THR A 171 -25.20 2.06 -8.11
C THR A 171 -25.06 0.91 -7.13
N ILE A 172 -23.88 0.75 -6.51
CA ILE A 172 -23.61 -0.34 -5.57
C ILE A 172 -24.49 -0.21 -4.32
N ILE A 173 -24.57 1.00 -3.75
CA ILE A 173 -25.33 1.28 -2.53
C ILE A 173 -26.83 1.09 -2.75
N GLY A 174 -27.33 1.45 -3.93
CA GLY A 174 -28.72 1.23 -4.32
C GLY A 174 -29.14 -0.24 -4.45
N GLN A 175 -28.20 -1.19 -4.36
CA GLN A 175 -28.46 -2.63 -4.39
C GLN A 175 -28.30 -3.30 -3.01
N MET A 176 -28.09 -2.51 -1.96
CA MET A 176 -27.92 -3.00 -0.58
C MET A 176 -29.16 -2.69 0.27
N PRO A 177 -29.40 -3.43 1.37
CA PRO A 177 -30.38 -3.07 2.38
C PRO A 177 -30.11 -1.68 2.98
N GLU A 178 -31.17 -0.91 3.25
CA GLU A 178 -31.07 0.35 4.00
C GLU A 178 -30.63 0.12 5.45
N ALA A 179 -31.14 -0.95 6.07
CA ALA A 179 -30.79 -1.35 7.42
C ALA A 179 -29.44 -2.08 7.44
N ARG A 180 -28.36 -1.31 7.51
CA ARG A 180 -26.98 -1.78 7.62
C ARG A 180 -26.14 -0.80 8.43
N GLN A 181 -25.02 -1.25 8.98
CA GLN A 181 -24.00 -0.36 9.51
C GLN A 181 -23.13 0.17 8.36
N THR A 182 -22.88 1.47 8.32
CA THR A 182 -21.97 2.10 7.36
C THR A 182 -20.80 2.76 8.08
N LEU A 183 -19.58 2.46 7.64
CA LEU A 183 -18.35 2.99 8.18
C LEU A 183 -17.60 3.76 7.08
N LEU A 184 -17.41 5.06 7.27
CA LEU A 184 -16.72 5.94 6.31
C LEU A 184 -15.38 6.36 6.88
N PHE A 185 -14.30 5.99 6.19
CA PHE A 185 -12.93 6.36 6.53
C PHE A 185 -12.35 7.27 5.45
N SER A 186 -11.85 8.43 5.84
CA SER A 186 -11.30 9.43 4.92
C SER A 186 -10.13 10.17 5.55
N ALA A 187 -9.21 10.70 4.74
CA ALA A 187 -8.16 11.58 5.25
C ALA A 187 -8.65 13.03 5.31
N THR A 188 -9.36 13.46 4.26
CA THR A 188 -9.98 14.78 4.14
C THR A 188 -11.50 14.68 4.27
N PHE A 189 -12.17 15.82 4.49
CA PHE A 189 -13.63 15.88 4.63
C PHE A 189 -14.25 17.06 3.86
N PRO A 190 -14.01 17.15 2.53
CA PRO A 190 -14.56 18.21 1.68
C PRO A 190 -16.09 18.10 1.55
N GLU A 191 -16.74 19.11 0.96
CA GLU A 191 -18.19 19.13 0.77
C GLU A 191 -18.74 17.91 0.02
N SER A 192 -17.98 17.36 -0.93
CA SER A 192 -18.37 16.15 -1.65
C SER A 192 -18.48 14.94 -0.73
N ILE A 193 -17.54 14.79 0.21
CA ILE A 193 -17.57 13.74 1.23
C ILE A 193 -18.67 13.99 2.26
N GLN A 194 -18.92 15.25 2.64
CA GLN A 194 -20.05 15.60 3.50
C GLN A 194 -21.39 15.20 2.88
N LYS A 195 -21.58 15.48 1.58
CA LYS A 195 -22.78 15.08 0.81
C LYS A 195 -22.92 13.57 0.73
N LEU A 196 -21.84 12.86 0.40
CA LEU A 196 -21.84 11.40 0.38
C LEU A 196 -22.20 10.83 1.76
N ALA A 197 -21.54 11.31 2.81
CA ALA A 197 -21.77 10.88 4.19
C ALA A 197 -23.24 11.07 4.62
N ALA A 198 -23.81 12.24 4.36
CA ALA A 198 -25.21 12.54 4.68
C ALA A 198 -26.21 11.67 3.91
N HIS A 199 -25.83 11.15 2.73
CA HIS A 199 -26.67 10.28 1.93
C HIS A 199 -26.66 8.82 2.41
N ILE A 200 -25.55 8.34 2.98
CA ILE A 200 -25.33 6.90 3.20
C ILE A 200 -25.23 6.49 4.68
N LEU A 201 -25.09 7.44 5.59
CA LEU A 201 -24.95 7.20 7.04
C LEU A 201 -26.19 7.69 7.81
N THR A 202 -26.49 7.02 8.92
CA THR A 202 -27.56 7.38 9.86
C THR A 202 -26.99 7.69 11.24
N ASN A 203 -27.10 8.95 11.67
CA ASN A 203 -26.62 9.45 12.97
C ASN A 203 -25.18 8.98 13.32
N PRO A 204 -24.18 9.25 12.47
CA PRO A 204 -22.85 8.69 12.64
C PRO A 204 -22.09 9.31 13.81
N THR A 205 -21.32 8.49 14.51
CA THR A 205 -20.29 8.98 15.43
C THR A 205 -19.14 9.55 14.62
N HIS A 206 -18.82 10.83 14.83
CA HIS A 206 -17.72 11.49 14.14
C HIS A 206 -16.44 11.42 14.99
N VAL A 207 -15.46 10.67 14.50
CA VAL A 207 -14.14 10.52 15.10
C VAL A 207 -13.13 11.29 14.26
N LYS A 208 -12.55 12.34 14.84
CA LYS A 208 -11.48 13.11 14.21
C LYS A 208 -10.24 12.98 15.07
N VAL A 209 -9.24 12.27 14.57
CA VAL A 209 -7.92 12.26 15.19
C VAL A 209 -7.09 13.30 14.47
N GLU A 210 -6.91 14.43 15.13
CA GLU A 210 -5.97 15.44 14.65
C GLU A 210 -4.60 14.78 14.55
N SER A 211 -3.99 14.87 13.36
CA SER A 211 -2.58 14.57 13.29
C SER A 211 -1.88 15.65 14.10
N VAL A 212 -1.36 15.27 15.27
CA VAL A 212 -0.15 15.91 15.74
C VAL A 212 0.80 15.74 14.57
N HIS A 213 1.03 16.82 13.84
CA HIS A 213 2.13 16.89 12.94
C HIS A 213 3.36 16.53 13.80
N ASN A 214 3.81 15.29 13.71
CA ASN A 214 5.19 15.00 14.04
C ASN A 214 6.00 15.64 12.92
N ASP A 215 6.02 16.97 12.88
CA ASP A 215 6.91 17.77 12.03
C ASP A 215 8.37 17.41 12.31
N ASN A 216 8.64 16.70 13.41
CA ASN A 216 9.96 16.20 13.75
C ASN A 216 10.35 14.84 13.13
N ALA A 217 9.43 14.10 12.46
CA ALA A 217 9.79 12.82 11.85
C ALA A 217 10.35 12.97 10.42
N ILE A 218 9.82 13.91 9.63
CA ILE A 218 10.23 14.12 8.24
C ILE A 218 10.98 15.45 8.14
N ARG A 219 12.29 15.38 7.86
CA ARG A 219 13.10 16.56 7.57
C ARG A 219 12.91 16.94 6.11
N GLN A 220 12.31 18.10 5.89
CA GLN A 220 12.05 18.64 4.56
C GLN A 220 13.17 19.59 4.16
N HIS A 221 13.73 19.38 2.98
CA HIS A 221 14.79 20.19 2.40
C HIS A 221 14.36 20.67 1.02
N PHE A 222 14.63 21.93 0.71
CA PHE A 222 14.28 22.53 -0.57
C PHE A 222 15.55 22.98 -1.28
N TYR A 223 15.67 22.69 -2.57
CA TYR A 223 16.86 23.02 -3.36
C TYR A 223 16.43 23.77 -4.60
N ASP A 224 17.07 24.90 -4.84
CA ASP A 224 16.85 25.66 -6.07
C ASP A 224 17.62 25.02 -7.24
N VAL A 225 16.94 24.90 -8.38
CA VAL A 225 17.54 24.40 -9.63
C VAL A 225 17.10 25.26 -10.80
N ALA A 226 18.05 25.69 -11.62
CA ALA A 226 17.81 26.63 -12.71
C ALA A 226 17.15 25.97 -13.93
N ASN A 227 17.44 24.70 -14.20
CA ASN A 227 16.98 23.98 -15.39
C ASN A 227 16.90 22.45 -15.17
N ASP A 228 16.41 21.72 -16.18
CA ASP A 228 16.19 20.27 -16.09
C ASP A 228 17.49 19.47 -16.00
N GLU A 229 18.59 19.96 -16.59
CA GLU A 229 19.91 19.32 -16.48
C GLU A 229 20.42 19.38 -15.04
N GLU A 230 20.35 20.56 -14.41
CA GLU A 230 20.67 20.74 -12.99
C GLU A 230 19.75 19.93 -12.09
N ARG A 231 18.46 19.81 -12.45
CA ARG A 231 17.48 18.98 -11.73
C ARG A 231 17.87 17.49 -11.76
N GLN A 232 18.26 16.96 -12.92
CA GLN A 232 18.78 15.59 -13.02
C GLN A 232 20.07 15.41 -12.22
N GLN A 233 20.93 16.42 -12.22
CA GLN A 233 22.16 16.42 -11.43
C GLN A 233 21.89 16.44 -9.92
N ALA A 234 20.93 17.25 -9.48
CA ALA A 234 20.51 17.35 -8.09
C ALA A 234 20.03 16.01 -7.55
N VAL A 235 19.19 15.27 -8.29
CA VAL A 235 18.74 13.93 -7.88
C VAL A 235 19.93 13.01 -7.60
N LYS A 236 20.95 13.00 -8.46
CA LYS A 236 22.15 12.15 -8.27
C LYS A 236 22.92 12.54 -7.02
N LEU A 237 23.15 13.84 -6.84
CA LEU A 237 23.87 14.38 -5.68
C LEU A 237 23.17 14.01 -4.38
N LEU A 238 21.84 14.17 -4.33
CA LEU A 238 21.04 13.83 -3.16
C LEU A 238 21.06 12.32 -2.88
N LEU A 239 20.85 11.48 -3.89
CA LEU A 239 20.91 10.02 -3.73
C LEU A 239 22.27 9.56 -3.22
N MET A 240 23.36 10.16 -3.71
CA MET A 240 24.73 9.84 -3.28
C MET A 240 25.06 10.36 -1.89
N ALA A 241 24.61 11.58 -1.54
CA ALA A 241 24.84 12.17 -0.23
C ALA A 241 24.16 11.35 0.88
N HIS A 242 22.96 10.82 0.62
CA HIS A 242 22.22 10.02 1.58
C HIS A 242 22.62 8.53 1.60
N GLN A 243 23.30 8.02 0.56
CA GLN A 243 23.70 6.60 0.41
C GLN A 243 22.59 5.60 0.75
N THR A 244 21.36 5.97 0.42
CA THR A 244 20.16 5.29 0.89
C THR A 244 19.91 3.96 0.19
N THR A 245 19.31 3.01 0.91
CA THR A 245 18.89 1.71 0.36
C THR A 245 17.44 1.69 -0.14
N SER A 246 16.68 2.76 0.12
CA SER A 246 15.30 2.93 -0.38
C SER A 246 14.96 4.41 -0.58
N ALA A 247 14.90 4.82 -1.85
CA ALA A 247 14.51 6.15 -2.26
C ALA A 247 13.37 6.12 -3.27
N VAL A 248 12.45 7.08 -3.18
CA VAL A 248 11.41 7.30 -4.19
C VAL A 248 11.59 8.68 -4.79
N VAL A 249 11.59 8.76 -6.12
CA VAL A 249 11.67 10.02 -6.87
C VAL A 249 10.36 10.24 -7.61
N PHE A 250 9.63 11.29 -7.24
CA PHE A 250 8.35 11.63 -7.85
C PHE A 250 8.51 12.62 -9.00
N CYS A 251 8.10 12.21 -10.20
CA CYS A 251 8.02 13.05 -11.40
C CYS A 251 6.55 13.31 -11.74
N ASN A 252 6.29 14.33 -12.56
CA ASN A 252 4.91 14.68 -12.93
C ASN A 252 4.49 13.92 -14.19
N THR A 253 5.42 13.65 -15.12
CA THR A 253 5.10 12.97 -16.38
C THR A 253 5.78 11.61 -16.52
N LYS A 254 5.16 10.71 -17.29
CA LYS A 254 5.74 9.39 -17.60
C LYS A 254 7.05 9.48 -18.39
N ARG A 255 7.21 10.53 -19.21
CA ARG A 255 8.43 10.76 -20.00
C ARG A 255 9.61 11.09 -19.07
N GLU A 256 9.40 11.99 -18.12
CA GLU A 256 10.40 12.30 -17.08
C GLU A 256 10.80 11.05 -16.30
N VAL A 257 9.84 10.21 -15.91
CA VAL A 257 10.13 8.95 -15.20
C VAL A 257 11.08 8.09 -16.03
N GLN A 258 10.77 7.87 -17.31
CA GLN A 258 11.60 7.05 -18.20
C GLN A 258 13.00 7.64 -18.40
N GLU A 259 13.09 8.92 -18.75
CA GLU A 259 14.36 9.62 -18.98
C GLU A 259 15.26 9.60 -17.74
N LEU A 260 14.69 9.92 -16.56
CA LEU A 260 15.43 9.94 -15.30
C LEU A 260 15.87 8.54 -14.89
N THR A 261 15.00 7.52 -15.02
CA THR A 261 15.38 6.13 -14.71
C THR A 261 16.52 5.66 -15.59
N SER A 262 16.44 5.87 -16.91
CA SER A 262 17.52 5.47 -17.84
C SER A 262 18.83 6.19 -17.53
N ASN A 263 18.77 7.49 -17.19
CA ASN A 263 19.95 8.26 -16.82
C ASN A 263 20.61 7.74 -15.53
N LEU A 264 19.80 7.44 -14.50
CA LEU A 264 20.29 6.86 -13.24
C LEU A 264 20.90 5.46 -13.46
N GLN A 265 20.26 4.61 -14.27
CA GLN A 265 20.79 3.28 -14.60
C GLN A 265 22.13 3.35 -15.35
N ALA A 266 22.25 4.27 -16.32
CA ALA A 266 23.49 4.49 -17.06
C ALA A 266 24.66 4.90 -16.15
N GLN A 267 24.35 5.53 -15.02
CA GLN A 267 25.32 5.93 -14.00
C GLN A 267 25.53 4.87 -12.89
N GLY A 268 24.87 3.71 -13.00
CA GLY A 268 25.06 2.57 -12.11
C GLY A 268 24.15 2.53 -10.88
N PHE A 269 23.16 3.42 -10.77
CA PHE A 269 22.12 3.30 -9.74
C PHE A 269 21.19 2.13 -10.03
N SER A 270 20.74 1.44 -8.97
CA SER A 270 19.71 0.40 -9.09
C SER A 270 18.32 1.04 -9.10
N ALA A 271 17.95 1.64 -10.24
CA ALA A 271 16.70 2.38 -10.42
C ALA A 271 15.68 1.61 -11.25
N VAL A 272 14.40 1.74 -10.90
CA VAL A 272 13.25 1.20 -11.65
C VAL A 272 12.17 2.26 -11.83
N ALA A 273 11.41 2.16 -12.92
CA ALA A 273 10.37 3.11 -13.31
C ALA A 273 8.96 2.58 -12.98
N LEU A 274 8.07 3.46 -12.50
CA LEU A 274 6.66 3.13 -12.25
C LEU A 274 5.74 4.24 -12.77
N HIS A 275 5.06 3.97 -13.88
CA HIS A 275 4.17 4.92 -14.55
C HIS A 275 2.90 4.24 -15.11
N GLY A 276 1.98 5.03 -15.65
CA GLY A 276 0.66 4.56 -16.14
C GLY A 276 0.72 3.59 -17.33
N ASP A 277 1.71 3.71 -18.22
CA ASP A 277 1.81 2.84 -19.40
C ASP A 277 2.28 1.39 -19.10
N LEU A 278 2.71 1.10 -17.87
CA LEU A 278 3.13 -0.25 -17.51
C LEU A 278 1.93 -1.18 -17.42
N GLU A 279 2.02 -2.35 -18.05
CA GLU A 279 1.07 -3.42 -17.79
C GLU A 279 1.10 -3.79 -16.32
N GLN A 280 -0.04 -4.25 -15.80
CA GLN A 280 -0.18 -4.55 -14.38
C GLN A 280 0.81 -5.60 -13.89
N ARG A 281 1.16 -6.57 -14.73
CA ARG A 281 2.19 -7.57 -14.39
C ARG A 281 3.54 -6.90 -14.14
N ASP A 282 3.92 -5.95 -14.99
CA ASP A 282 5.21 -5.28 -14.92
C ASP A 282 5.22 -4.28 -13.75
N ARG A 283 4.08 -3.60 -13.49
CA ARG A 283 3.87 -2.80 -12.26
C ARG A 283 4.11 -3.64 -11.00
N ASP A 284 3.50 -4.81 -10.92
CA ASP A 284 3.63 -5.70 -9.77
C ASP A 284 5.09 -6.17 -9.60
N GLN A 285 5.81 -6.44 -10.71
CA GLN A 285 7.22 -6.85 -10.69
C GLN A 285 8.15 -5.72 -10.23
N THR A 286 7.97 -4.50 -10.75
CA THR A 286 8.72 -3.31 -10.31
C THR A 286 8.59 -3.10 -8.80
N LEU A 287 7.38 -3.21 -8.27
CA LEU A 287 7.14 -3.04 -6.84
C LEU A 287 7.76 -4.15 -6.01
N ILE A 288 7.77 -5.38 -6.51
CA ILE A 288 8.47 -6.49 -5.86
C ILE A 288 9.97 -6.25 -5.85
N GLN A 289 10.58 -5.83 -6.97
CA GLN A 289 12.02 -5.52 -7.02
C GLN A 289 12.38 -4.43 -6.00
N PHE A 290 11.57 -3.38 -5.89
CA PHE A 290 11.80 -2.31 -4.91
C PHE A 290 11.60 -2.80 -3.47
N ALA A 291 10.49 -3.48 -3.17
CA ALA A 291 10.18 -3.98 -1.82
C ALA A 291 11.19 -5.04 -1.31
N ASN A 292 11.87 -5.72 -2.24
CA ASN A 292 12.92 -6.70 -2.00
C ASN A 292 14.32 -6.07 -1.95
N GLN A 293 14.47 -4.75 -2.10
CA GLN A 293 15.77 -4.07 -2.21
C GLN A 293 16.65 -4.60 -3.35
N SER A 294 16.01 -5.09 -4.42
CA SER A 294 16.67 -5.39 -5.71
C SER A 294 16.78 -4.15 -6.59
N ALA A 295 15.91 -3.18 -6.36
CA ALA A 295 16.08 -1.79 -6.76
C ALA A 295 16.09 -0.92 -5.50
N THR A 296 16.97 0.07 -5.45
CA THR A 296 17.09 1.01 -4.32
C THR A 296 16.44 2.35 -4.63
N VAL A 297 16.17 2.64 -5.91
CA VAL A 297 15.52 3.87 -6.35
C VAL A 297 14.27 3.53 -7.17
N LEU A 298 13.11 4.00 -6.73
CA LEU A 298 11.86 3.92 -7.48
C LEU A 298 11.52 5.30 -8.04
N VAL A 299 11.54 5.46 -9.36
CA VAL A 299 11.11 6.69 -10.02
C VAL A 299 9.65 6.52 -10.46
N ALA A 300 8.76 7.40 -10.02
CA ALA A 300 7.33 7.20 -10.23
C ALA A 300 6.55 8.48 -10.50
N THR A 301 5.41 8.33 -11.19
CA THR A 301 4.35 9.36 -11.23
C THR A 301 3.38 9.21 -10.06
N ASP A 302 2.70 10.29 -9.67
CA ASP A 302 1.67 10.25 -8.61
C ASP A 302 0.62 9.16 -8.85
N VAL A 303 0.01 9.17 -10.05
CA VAL A 303 -1.06 8.24 -10.40
C VAL A 303 -0.60 6.79 -10.24
N ALA A 304 0.62 6.49 -10.66
CA ALA A 304 1.15 5.15 -10.59
C ALA A 304 1.55 4.71 -9.18
N ALA A 305 1.87 5.67 -8.29
CA ALA A 305 2.33 5.42 -6.92
C ALA A 305 1.22 5.54 -5.86
N ARG A 306 0.06 6.09 -6.21
CA ARG A 306 -1.12 6.19 -5.35
C ARG A 306 -1.65 4.79 -4.99
N GLY A 307 -2.09 4.63 -3.74
CA GLY A 307 -2.66 3.37 -3.23
C GLY A 307 -1.66 2.22 -3.02
N LEU A 308 -0.34 2.48 -3.13
CA LEU A 308 0.68 1.46 -2.90
C LEU A 308 1.19 1.46 -1.45
N ASP A 309 1.31 0.28 -0.81
CA ASP A 309 2.32 0.08 0.24
C ASP A 309 3.68 0.09 -0.42
N ILE A 310 4.20 1.28 -0.58
CA ILE A 310 5.64 1.43 -0.53
C ILE A 310 5.96 1.41 0.97
N ALA A 311 6.62 0.35 1.43
CA ALA A 311 7.17 0.29 2.77
C ALA A 311 7.96 1.58 3.04
N SER A 312 7.90 2.11 4.27
CA SER A 312 8.51 3.40 4.61
C SER A 312 9.91 3.52 4.00
N VAL A 313 10.08 4.50 3.11
CA VAL A 313 11.36 4.75 2.45
C VAL A 313 12.19 5.70 3.30
N GLU A 314 13.50 5.71 3.10
CA GLU A 314 14.40 6.61 3.82
C GLU A 314 14.33 8.02 3.23
N VAL A 315 14.33 8.11 1.88
CA VAL A 315 14.37 9.38 1.16
C VAL A 315 13.24 9.46 0.15
N VAL A 316 12.53 10.60 0.15
CA VAL A 316 11.61 11.01 -0.92
C VAL A 316 12.23 12.20 -1.63
N ILE A 317 12.29 12.16 -2.96
CA ILE A 317 12.73 13.29 -3.78
C ILE A 317 11.57 13.71 -4.67
N ASN A 318 11.10 14.95 -4.50
CA ASN A 318 10.17 15.56 -5.44
C ASN A 318 10.99 16.16 -6.60
N TYR A 319 11.06 15.42 -7.71
CA TYR A 319 11.74 15.89 -8.92
C TYR A 319 11.10 17.17 -9.43
N HIS A 320 9.77 17.24 -9.41
CA HIS A 320 9.01 18.48 -9.51
C HIS A 320 8.07 18.59 -8.32
N LEU A 321 7.73 19.82 -7.91
CA LEU A 321 6.60 20.01 -7.00
C LEU A 321 5.32 19.42 -7.59
N ALA A 322 4.53 18.80 -6.72
CA ALA A 322 3.21 18.30 -7.07
C ALA A 322 2.33 19.45 -7.62
N HIS A 323 1.34 19.10 -8.42
CA HIS A 323 0.39 20.10 -8.93
C HIS A 323 -0.49 20.68 -7.82
N ASP A 324 -0.77 19.86 -6.80
CA ASP A 324 -1.61 20.19 -5.66
C ASP A 324 -0.78 20.03 -4.36
N PRO A 325 -0.82 21.00 -3.42
CA PRO A 325 -0.15 20.90 -2.13
C PRO A 325 -0.55 19.65 -1.31
N GLU A 326 -1.79 19.18 -1.39
CA GLU A 326 -2.21 17.96 -0.70
C GLU A 326 -1.48 16.74 -1.25
N VAL A 327 -1.26 16.67 -2.56
CA VAL A 327 -0.49 15.60 -3.19
C VAL A 327 0.96 15.63 -2.72
N HIS A 328 1.54 16.81 -2.49
CA HIS A 328 2.87 16.94 -1.91
C HIS A 328 2.96 16.26 -0.54
N ILE A 329 2.00 16.52 0.35
CA ILE A 329 1.92 15.89 1.69
C ILE A 329 1.88 14.35 1.56
N HIS A 330 1.15 13.82 0.58
CA HIS A 330 1.08 12.39 0.33
C HIS A 330 2.38 11.77 -0.20
N ARG A 331 3.15 12.53 -1.00
CA ARG A 331 4.47 12.12 -1.49
C ARG A 331 5.46 12.03 -0.35
N ILE A 332 5.61 13.10 0.44
CA ILE A 332 6.57 13.12 1.56
C ILE A 332 6.17 12.13 2.65
N GLY A 333 4.87 11.87 2.84
CA GLY A 333 4.36 10.84 3.75
C GLY A 333 4.69 9.39 3.35
N ARG A 334 5.50 9.16 2.31
CA ARG A 334 6.11 7.85 2.02
C ARG A 334 7.35 7.57 2.88
N THR A 335 7.96 8.61 3.44
CA THR A 335 9.03 8.50 4.44
C THR A 335 8.50 8.81 5.85
N GLY A 336 9.34 8.64 6.88
CA GLY A 336 9.02 9.03 8.25
C GLY A 336 7.89 8.23 8.93
N ARG A 337 7.61 6.99 8.50
CA ARG A 337 6.57 6.14 9.09
C ARG A 337 7.10 5.29 10.25
N ALA A 338 6.19 4.80 11.09
CA ALA A 338 6.48 3.86 12.19
C ALA A 338 7.60 4.32 13.13
N GLY A 339 7.65 5.63 13.43
CA GLY A 339 8.62 6.21 14.36
C GLY A 339 10.04 6.40 13.81
N LYS A 340 10.28 6.07 12.54
CA LYS A 340 11.57 6.34 11.88
C LYS A 340 11.64 7.79 11.40
N SER A 341 12.83 8.37 11.40
CA SER A 341 13.07 9.64 10.72
C SER A 341 13.18 9.44 9.21
N GLY A 342 12.82 10.47 8.46
CA GLY A 342 12.77 10.47 7.01
C GLY A 342 13.28 11.77 6.40
N PHE A 343 13.76 11.72 5.16
CA PHE A 343 14.15 12.91 4.41
C PHE A 343 13.22 13.12 3.21
N ALA A 344 12.77 14.35 3.02
CA ALA A 344 11.99 14.76 1.87
C ALA A 344 12.69 15.95 1.19
N CYS A 345 13.24 15.72 0.00
CA CYS A 345 13.98 16.72 -0.76
C CYS A 345 13.13 17.21 -1.93
N SER A 346 12.90 18.52 -2.04
CA SER A 346 12.07 19.10 -3.10
C SER A 346 12.88 20.03 -3.98
N LEU A 347 12.89 19.75 -5.28
CA LEU A 347 13.60 20.57 -6.28
C LEU A 347 12.66 21.66 -6.80
N ILE A 348 12.96 22.91 -6.47
CA ILE A 348 12.16 24.08 -6.86
C ILE A 348 12.91 24.90 -7.91
N SER A 349 12.19 25.80 -8.58
CA SER A 349 12.79 26.76 -9.51
C SER A 349 12.01 28.05 -9.44
N ASP A 350 12.63 29.18 -9.77
CA ASP A 350 12.01 30.52 -9.74
C ASP A 350 10.65 30.59 -10.46
N LYS A 351 10.48 29.83 -11.53
CA LYS A 351 9.24 29.78 -12.33
C LYS A 351 8.06 29.17 -11.57
N GLN A 352 8.27 28.61 -10.38
CA GLN A 352 7.28 27.90 -9.58
C GLN A 352 6.92 28.63 -8.27
N SER A 353 7.25 29.92 -8.15
CA SER A 353 6.99 30.74 -6.95
C SER A 353 5.54 30.66 -6.45
N TYR A 354 4.55 30.66 -7.36
CA TYR A 354 3.13 30.47 -6.99
C TYR A 354 2.87 29.14 -6.27
N LYS A 355 3.48 28.03 -6.75
CA LYS A 355 3.32 26.71 -6.12
C LYS A 355 4.03 26.63 -4.77
N VAL A 356 5.16 27.32 -4.63
CA VAL A 356 5.89 27.42 -3.35
C VAL A 356 5.01 28.15 -2.34
N ALA A 357 4.41 29.29 -2.70
CA ALA A 357 3.53 30.04 -1.80
C ALA A 357 2.32 29.23 -1.32
N GLN A 358 1.66 28.48 -2.22
CA GLN A 358 0.57 27.56 -1.82
C GLN A 358 1.05 26.46 -0.86
N LEU A 359 2.28 25.98 -1.06
CA LEU A 359 2.87 24.96 -0.21
C LEU A 359 3.28 25.53 1.16
N GLU A 360 3.79 26.76 1.22
CA GLU A 360 4.06 27.49 2.47
C GLU A 360 2.77 27.67 3.29
N GLU A 361 1.67 28.05 2.64
CA GLU A 361 0.38 28.23 3.28
C GLU A 361 -0.15 26.94 3.91
N ILE A 362 -0.14 25.82 3.17
CA ILE A 362 -0.66 24.54 3.68
C ILE A 362 0.24 23.93 4.76
N LEU A 363 1.56 24.13 4.65
CA LEU A 363 2.53 23.60 5.61
C LEU A 363 2.69 24.51 6.83
N GLY A 364 2.29 25.78 6.74
CA GLY A 364 2.51 26.78 7.78
C GLY A 364 3.99 27.08 8.03
N ILE A 365 4.86 26.89 7.02
CA ILE A 365 6.31 27.14 7.10
C ILE A 365 6.74 28.16 6.06
N GLN A 366 7.86 28.84 6.32
CA GLN A 366 8.58 29.56 5.27
C GLN A 366 9.60 28.62 4.63
N ILE A 367 9.53 28.48 3.31
CA ILE A 367 10.42 27.61 2.55
C ILE A 367 11.71 28.38 2.26
N THR A 368 12.82 27.89 2.82
CA THR A 368 14.16 28.36 2.49
C THR A 368 14.91 27.30 1.68
N THR A 369 15.64 27.77 0.66
CA THR A 369 16.44 26.89 -0.19
C THR A 369 17.82 26.65 0.39
N GLU A 370 18.30 25.42 0.27
CA GLU A 370 19.63 24.98 0.66
C GLU A 370 20.52 24.78 -0.58
N ALA A 371 21.83 24.81 -0.36
CA ALA A 371 22.79 24.46 -1.40
C ALA A 371 22.78 22.94 -1.64
N LEU A 372 22.88 22.53 -2.90
CA LEU A 372 23.04 21.12 -3.25
C LEU A 372 24.34 20.53 -2.67
N PRO A 373 24.38 19.22 -2.37
CA PRO A 373 25.60 18.55 -1.95
C PRO A 373 26.75 18.78 -2.95
N ASP A 374 27.97 18.86 -2.43
CA ASP A 374 29.16 19.08 -3.26
C ASP A 374 29.37 17.93 -4.27
N LYS A 375 29.84 18.27 -5.48
CA LYS A 375 30.05 17.28 -6.56
C LYS A 375 31.04 16.17 -6.20
N SER A 376 31.89 16.37 -5.19
CA SER A 376 32.78 15.34 -4.64
C SER A 376 32.07 14.07 -4.19
N VAL A 377 30.78 14.12 -3.83
CA VAL A 377 30.00 12.91 -3.49
C VAL A 377 29.87 11.95 -4.69
N LEU A 378 29.99 12.45 -5.92
CA LEU A 378 29.93 11.65 -7.16
C LEU A 378 31.25 10.96 -7.50
N LEU A 379 32.34 11.25 -6.76
CA LEU A 379 33.60 10.51 -6.90
C LEU A 379 33.45 9.05 -6.45
N GLN A 380 32.46 8.78 -5.60
CA GLN A 380 32.10 7.43 -5.17
C GLN A 380 31.11 6.82 -6.17
N ARG A 381 31.16 5.50 -6.33
CA ARG A 381 30.15 4.78 -7.14
C ARG A 381 28.87 4.59 -6.32
N PRO A 382 27.69 4.65 -6.95
CA PRO A 382 26.45 4.29 -6.28
C PRO A 382 26.53 2.92 -5.65
N SER A 383 25.97 2.79 -4.44
CA SER A 383 25.83 1.49 -3.79
C SER A 383 24.94 0.59 -4.66
N LYS A 384 25.40 -0.64 -4.90
CA LYS A 384 24.59 -1.63 -5.59
C LYS A 384 23.46 -2.10 -4.67
N ALA A 385 22.31 -2.43 -5.26
CA ALA A 385 21.24 -3.10 -4.54
C ALA A 385 21.78 -4.32 -3.77
N PRO A 386 21.47 -4.45 -2.46
CA PRO A 386 21.99 -5.53 -1.62
C PRO A 386 21.41 -6.89 -1.99
N MET A 387 20.19 -6.89 -2.53
CA MET A 387 19.46 -8.10 -2.90
C MET A 387 19.28 -8.21 -4.41
N VAL A 388 18.91 -9.40 -4.86
CA VAL A 388 18.46 -9.70 -6.22
C VAL A 388 17.17 -10.51 -6.11
N THR A 389 16.17 -10.18 -6.91
CA THR A 389 14.90 -10.92 -6.93
C THR A 389 14.96 -12.00 -8.01
N LEU A 390 14.67 -13.24 -7.61
CA LEU A 390 14.46 -14.36 -8.53
C LEU A 390 12.97 -14.54 -8.76
N LEU A 391 12.58 -14.66 -10.03
CA LEU A 391 11.25 -15.07 -10.47
C LEU A 391 11.25 -16.57 -10.71
N ILE A 392 10.29 -17.26 -10.11
CA ILE A 392 10.07 -18.70 -10.21
C ILE A 392 8.73 -18.93 -10.93
N ASP A 393 8.71 -19.83 -11.92
CA ASP A 393 7.55 -20.11 -12.77
C ASP A 393 6.45 -20.96 -12.10
N ASP A 394 6.49 -21.09 -10.77
CA ASP A 394 5.50 -21.78 -9.95
C ASP A 394 4.92 -20.86 -8.87
N GLY A 395 3.62 -20.99 -8.59
CA GLY A 395 2.93 -20.17 -7.58
C GLY A 395 1.85 -20.91 -6.81
N LYS A 396 0.84 -20.18 -6.30
CA LYS A 396 -0.27 -20.76 -5.52
C LYS A 396 -1.00 -21.88 -6.25
N LYS A 397 -1.19 -21.77 -7.57
CA LYS A 397 -1.83 -22.81 -8.39
C LYS A 397 -1.04 -24.12 -8.43
N SER A 398 0.29 -24.05 -8.28
CA SER A 398 1.17 -25.21 -8.13
C SER A 398 1.25 -25.70 -6.67
N LYS A 399 0.43 -25.13 -5.76
CA LYS A 399 0.43 -25.41 -4.31
C LYS A 399 1.78 -25.13 -3.64
N ILE A 400 2.51 -24.13 -4.14
CA ILE A 400 3.76 -23.64 -3.53
C ILE A 400 3.44 -22.70 -2.37
N ARG A 401 4.19 -22.86 -1.28
CA ARG A 401 4.19 -22.02 -0.08
C ARG A 401 5.58 -21.39 0.11
N PRO A 402 5.70 -20.28 0.85
CA PRO A 402 7.01 -19.67 1.13
C PRO A 402 8.04 -20.65 1.72
N GLY A 403 7.61 -21.51 2.63
CA GLY A 403 8.46 -22.52 3.26
C GLY A 403 9.03 -23.55 2.27
N ASP A 404 8.35 -23.83 1.15
CA ASP A 404 8.86 -24.76 0.14
C ASP A 404 10.08 -24.16 -0.57
N ILE A 405 10.03 -22.86 -0.90
CA ILE A 405 11.13 -22.14 -1.55
C ILE A 405 12.29 -21.94 -0.57
N LEU A 406 11.98 -21.57 0.67
CA LEU A 406 12.99 -21.42 1.70
C LEU A 406 13.72 -22.74 1.94
N GLY A 407 12.98 -23.84 2.14
CA GLY A 407 13.56 -25.17 2.36
C GLY A 407 14.37 -25.67 1.17
N ALA A 408 13.93 -25.39 -0.05
CA ALA A 408 14.70 -25.70 -1.25
C ALA A 408 16.05 -24.95 -1.24
N LEU A 409 16.09 -23.67 -0.87
CA LEU A 409 17.32 -22.87 -0.87
C LEU A 409 18.24 -23.17 0.32
N THR A 410 17.70 -23.37 1.52
CA THR A 410 18.52 -23.50 2.74
C THR A 410 18.79 -24.94 3.13
N GLY A 411 17.80 -25.83 3.04
CA GLY A 411 17.92 -27.23 3.42
C GLY A 411 18.78 -28.01 2.42
N ASP A 412 18.22 -28.30 1.25
CA ASP A 412 18.91 -29.05 0.18
C ASP A 412 20.06 -28.24 -0.46
N GLY A 413 20.17 -26.95 -0.12
CA GLY A 413 21.09 -26.01 -0.75
C GLY A 413 22.25 -25.51 0.06
N GLY A 414 22.19 -25.71 1.38
CA GLY A 414 23.21 -25.21 2.29
C GLY A 414 23.35 -23.68 2.30
N LEU A 415 22.41 -22.93 1.73
CA LEU A 415 22.41 -21.46 1.84
C LEU A 415 21.96 -21.04 3.23
N SER A 416 22.55 -19.97 3.76
CA SER A 416 22.09 -19.39 5.01
C SER A 416 20.70 -18.79 4.83
N GLY A 417 19.79 -19.06 5.78
CA GLY A 417 18.47 -18.42 5.81
C GLY A 417 18.55 -16.89 5.93
N GLU A 418 19.64 -16.36 6.48
CA GLU A 418 19.88 -14.90 6.60
C GLU A 418 20.12 -14.23 5.24
N ASP A 419 20.60 -14.99 4.25
CA ASP A 419 20.80 -14.49 2.89
C ASP A 419 19.52 -14.56 2.04
N ILE A 420 18.43 -15.11 2.58
CA ILE A 420 17.13 -15.21 1.92
C ILE A 420 16.21 -14.14 2.49
N GLY A 421 15.81 -13.20 1.62
CA GLY A 421 14.88 -12.14 1.98
C GLY A 421 13.42 -12.55 1.79
N LYS A 422 12.58 -11.56 1.50
CA LYS A 422 11.13 -11.74 1.36
C LYS A 422 10.80 -12.73 0.23
N ILE A 423 9.84 -13.62 0.52
CA ILE A 423 9.26 -14.56 -0.44
C ILE A 423 7.79 -14.18 -0.67
N LYS A 424 7.43 -13.85 -1.92
CA LYS A 424 6.06 -13.53 -2.32
C LYS A 424 5.54 -14.59 -3.30
N ILE A 425 4.43 -15.24 -2.96
CA ILE A 425 3.78 -16.23 -3.82
C ILE A 425 2.60 -15.58 -4.53
N ALA A 426 2.70 -15.43 -5.86
CA ALA A 426 1.59 -15.02 -6.72
C ALA A 426 0.81 -16.23 -7.24
N ALA A 427 -0.23 -15.99 -8.05
CA ALA A 427 -1.10 -17.08 -8.53
C ALA A 427 -0.35 -18.14 -9.36
N ARG A 428 0.50 -17.70 -10.29
CA ARG A 428 1.26 -18.57 -11.22
C ARG A 428 2.77 -18.51 -11.05
N HIS A 429 3.28 -17.51 -10.34
CA HIS A 429 4.70 -17.30 -10.16
C HIS A 429 5.00 -17.05 -8.68
N SER A 430 6.27 -17.20 -8.31
CA SER A 430 6.77 -16.82 -6.99
C SER A 430 8.00 -15.95 -7.14
N TYR A 431 8.26 -15.13 -6.14
CA TYR A 431 9.38 -14.21 -6.10
C TYR A 431 10.14 -14.41 -4.80
N VAL A 432 11.46 -14.51 -4.88
CA VAL A 432 12.32 -14.61 -3.70
C VAL A 432 13.45 -13.61 -3.82
N ALA A 433 13.63 -12.78 -2.80
CA ALA A 433 14.81 -11.94 -2.67
C ALA A 433 15.97 -12.78 -2.13
N VAL A 434 17.15 -12.67 -2.73
CA VAL A 434 18.37 -13.32 -2.24
C VAL A 434 19.51 -12.32 -2.20
N ASN A 435 20.43 -12.47 -1.24
CA ASN A 435 21.62 -11.63 -1.15
C ASN A 435 22.40 -11.71 -2.47
N LYS A 436 22.79 -10.54 -2.98
CA LYS A 436 23.47 -10.42 -4.27
C LYS A 436 24.70 -11.31 -4.39
N LYS A 437 25.43 -11.53 -3.29
CA LYS A 437 26.63 -12.38 -3.23
C LYS A 437 26.36 -13.84 -3.58
N ILE A 438 25.21 -14.37 -3.18
CA ILE A 438 24.82 -15.78 -3.39
C ILE A 438 23.83 -15.97 -4.54
N SER A 439 23.45 -14.88 -5.22
CA SER A 439 22.33 -14.86 -6.17
C SER A 439 22.47 -15.87 -7.31
N GLN A 440 23.68 -16.08 -7.83
CA GLN A 440 23.95 -17.08 -8.87
C GLN A 440 23.85 -18.51 -8.34
N GLN A 441 24.32 -18.75 -7.11
CA GLN A 441 24.22 -20.07 -6.48
C GLN A 441 22.75 -20.42 -6.23
N ALA A 442 21.98 -19.50 -5.66
CA ALA A 442 20.53 -19.66 -5.43
C ALA A 442 19.78 -19.93 -6.75
N LEU A 443 20.10 -19.20 -7.83
CA LEU A 443 19.49 -19.40 -9.14
C LEU A 443 19.79 -20.80 -9.70
N ASN A 444 21.05 -21.21 -9.68
CA ASN A 444 21.46 -22.54 -10.16
C ASN A 444 20.76 -23.63 -9.38
N GLN A 445 20.61 -23.44 -8.08
CA GLN A 445 19.99 -24.42 -7.22
C GLN A 445 18.49 -24.56 -7.47
N LEU A 446 17.76 -23.46 -7.68
CA LEU A 446 16.34 -23.52 -8.04
C LEU A 446 16.12 -24.20 -9.40
N ASN A 447 17.02 -24.00 -10.35
CA ASN A 447 16.93 -24.60 -11.69
C ASN A 447 17.35 -26.07 -11.75
N ASN A 448 18.32 -26.48 -10.92
CA ASN A 448 18.85 -27.86 -10.92
C ASN A 448 18.20 -28.75 -9.84
N GLY A 449 17.61 -28.13 -8.81
CA GLY A 449 16.94 -28.80 -7.72
C GLY A 449 15.49 -29.14 -8.03
N LYS A 450 14.80 -29.70 -7.03
CA LYS A 450 13.37 -29.98 -7.09
C LYS A 450 12.62 -29.13 -6.08
N LEU A 451 11.67 -28.34 -6.56
CA LEU A 451 10.72 -27.65 -5.69
C LEU A 451 9.51 -28.56 -5.50
N LYS A 452 9.35 -29.10 -4.28
CA LYS A 452 8.26 -30.04 -3.96
C LYS A 452 8.22 -31.26 -4.89
N GLY A 453 9.39 -31.82 -5.19
CA GLY A 453 9.56 -32.98 -6.06
C GLY A 453 9.42 -32.71 -7.57
N ARG A 454 9.23 -31.45 -7.98
CA ARG A 454 9.09 -31.05 -9.39
C ARG A 454 10.25 -30.17 -9.83
N ASN A 455 10.62 -30.28 -11.10
CA ASN A 455 11.54 -29.32 -11.70
C ASN A 455 10.81 -27.98 -11.87
N THR A 456 11.47 -26.90 -11.50
CA THR A 456 10.96 -25.54 -11.69
C THR A 456 11.95 -24.74 -12.51
N ARG A 457 11.49 -23.64 -13.09
CA ARG A 457 12.34 -22.68 -13.79
C ARG A 457 12.39 -21.40 -12.99
N ALA A 458 13.61 -20.95 -12.72
CA ALA A 458 13.89 -19.69 -12.08
C ALA A 458 14.76 -18.82 -12.99
N ARG A 459 14.57 -17.50 -12.92
CA ARG A 459 15.40 -16.50 -13.59
C ARG A 459 15.54 -15.24 -12.75
N PHE A 460 16.57 -14.45 -13.01
CA PHE A 460 16.64 -13.10 -12.46
C PHE A 460 15.46 -12.27 -12.96
N LEU A 461 14.82 -11.56 -12.05
CA LEU A 461 13.84 -10.54 -12.39
C LEU A 461 14.60 -9.29 -12.81
N SER A 462 14.70 -9.09 -14.13
CA SER A 462 15.34 -7.93 -14.78
C SER A 462 14.44 -6.71 -14.74
#